data_AF-A0A517U2Y4-F1
#
_entry.id   AF-A0A517U2Y4-F1
#
_cell.length_a   1.000
_cell.length_b   1.000
_cell.length_c   1.000
_cell.angle_alpha   90.00
_cell.angle_beta   90.00
_cell.angle_gamma   90.00
#
_symmetry.space_group_name_H-M   'P 1'
#
loop_
_entity.id
_entity.type
_entity.pdbx_description
1 polymer ?
#
loop_
_entity_poly.entity_id
_entity_poly.type
_entity_poly.pdbx_seq_one_letter_code
_entity_poly.pdbx_strand_id
1 'polypeptide(L)' 'MTTAWAYAVRGDVPAALRANAGGTLLCGFVAGGAIWALASSLAGRWVLIRPSPHWLLWIGSGWLAITILDWVRKLVAG' A
#
# COMPACT_ATOMS: atom_id res chain seq x y z
N MET A 1 -10.09 -4.72 -5.27
CA MET A 1 -8.88 -3.88 -5.09
C MET A 1 -8.74 -2.79 -6.16
N THR A 2 -8.94 -3.10 -7.45
CA THR A 2 -8.87 -2.13 -8.56
C THR A 2 -9.78 -0.90 -8.41
N THR A 3 -10.99 -1.07 -7.87
CA THR A 3 -11.90 0.06 -7.57
C THR A 3 -11.31 1.04 -6.55
N ALA A 4 -10.68 0.52 -5.48
CA ALA A 4 -10.03 1.36 -4.48
C ALA A 4 -8.84 2.12 -5.07
N TRP A 5 -8.11 1.52 -6.01
CA TRP A 5 -7.03 2.19 -6.74
C TRP A 5 -7.56 3.31 -7.63
N ALA A 6 -8.67 3.09 -8.34
CA ALA A 6 -9.29 4.13 -9.16
C ALA A 6 -9.70 5.35 -8.31
N TYR A 7 -10.28 5.14 -7.13
CA TYR A 7 -10.58 6.23 -6.19
C TYR A 7 -9.32 6.91 -5.67
N ALA A 8 -8.31 6.14 -5.24
CA ALA A 8 -7.06 6.68 -4.69
C ALA A 8 -6.30 7.54 -5.71
N VAL A 9 -6.19 7.10 -6.97
CA VAL A 9 -5.52 7.85 -8.05
C VAL A 9 -6.29 9.12 -8.42
N ARG A 10 -7.62 9.14 -8.24
CA ARG A 10 -8.45 10.34 -8.43
C ARG A 10 -8.46 11.28 -7.22
N GLY A 11 -7.72 10.96 -6.15
CA GLY A 11 -7.64 11.75 -4.94
C GLY A 11 -8.76 11.50 -3.93
N ASP A 12 -9.68 10.56 -4.20
CA ASP A 12 -10.78 10.20 -3.28
C ASP A 12 -10.36 9.08 -2.33
N VAL A 13 -9.52 9.43 -1.36
CA VAL A 13 -9.03 8.49 -0.34
C VAL A 13 -10.16 7.91 0.53
N PRO A 14 -11.16 8.68 0.97
CA PRO A 14 -12.28 8.13 1.74
C PRO A 14 -13.06 7.05 0.98
N ALA A 15 -13.39 7.28 -0.30
CA ALA A 15 -14.06 6.26 -1.11
C ALA A 15 -13.16 5.05 -1.36
N ALA A 16 -11.86 5.26 -1.56
CA ALA A 16 -10.89 4.18 -1.70
C ALA A 16 -10.88 3.25 -0.48
N LEU A 17 -10.80 3.82 0.73
CA LEU A 17 -10.77 3.07 1.99
C LEU A 17 -12.07 2.27 2.20
N ARG A 18 -13.23 2.86 1.90
CA ARG A 18 -14.52 2.18 1.97
C ARG A 18 -14.57 1.00 1.00
N ALA A 19 -14.05 1.17 -0.21
CA ALA A 19 -14.01 0.13 -1.23
C ALA A 19 -13.08 -1.02 -0.81
N ASN A 20 -11.82 -0.73 -0.43
CA ASN A 20 -10.88 -1.75 0.04
C ASN A 20 -9.66 -1.12 0.74
N ALA A 21 -9.60 -1.22 2.07
CA ALA A 21 -8.52 -0.62 2.87
C ALA A 21 -7.13 -1.16 2.51
N GLY A 22 -6.99 -2.48 2.33
CA GLY A 22 -5.72 -3.11 1.94
C GLY A 22 -5.21 -2.62 0.58
N GLY A 23 -6.12 -2.46 -0.40
CA GLY A 23 -5.83 -1.94 -1.72
C GLY A 23 -5.39 -0.48 -1.69
N THR A 24 -6.04 0.35 -0.87
CA THR A 24 -5.64 1.75 -0.66
C THR A 24 -4.26 1.86 -0.03
N LEU A 25 -3.96 1.07 1.01
CA LEU A 25 -2.64 1.05 1.63
C LEU A 25 -1.56 0.62 0.65
N LEU A 26 -1.82 -0.43 -0.15
CA LEU A 26 -0.89 -0.87 -1.19
C LEU A 26 -0.63 0.22 -2.23
N CYS A 27 -1.67 0.94 -2.65
CA CYS A 27 -1.53 2.06 -3.57
C CYS A 27 -0.60 3.14 -3.01
N GLY A 28 -0.74 3.46 -1.71
CA GLY A 28 0.15 4.39 -1.00
C GLY A 28 1.60 3.92 -0.96
N PHE A 29 1.82 2.63 -0.62
CA PHE A 29 3.17 2.05 -0.62
C PHE A 29 3.82 2.08 -2.02
N VAL A 30 3.06 1.79 -3.07
CA VAL A 30 3.55 1.85 -4.45
C VAL A 30 3.87 3.28 -4.86
N ALA A 31 3.00 4.24 -4.58
CA ALA A 31 3.23 5.64 -4.92
C ALA A 31 4.47 6.21 -4.22
N GLY A 32 4.58 6.03 -2.90
CA GLY A 32 5.74 6.47 -2.13
C GLY A 32 7.01 5.70 -2.51
N GLY A 33 6.90 4.38 -2.68
CA GLY A 33 8.00 3.52 -3.08
C GLY A 33 8.57 3.85 -4.45
N ALA A 34 7.71 4.19 -5.42
CA ALA A 34 8.14 4.59 -6.76
C ALA A 34 8.91 5.92 -6.73
N ILE A 35 8.42 6.93 -6.00
CA ILE A 35 9.10 8.22 -5.84
C ILE A 35 10.47 8.00 -5.16
N TRP A 36 10.49 7.22 -4.09
CA TRP A 36 11.72 6.92 -3.36
C TRP A 36 12.74 6.12 -4.20
N ALA A 37 12.28 5.15 -4.98
CA ALA A 37 13.13 4.38 -5.89
C ALA A 37 13.73 5.26 -7.00
N LEU A 38 12.92 6.15 -7.58
CA LEU A 38 13.38 7.13 -8.57
C LEU A 38 14.40 8.10 -7.98
N ALA A 39 14.15 8.63 -6.78
CA ALA A 39 15.11 9.49 -6.11
C ALA A 39 16.43 8.76 -5.82
N SER A 40 16.34 7.48 -5.42
CA SER A 40 17.52 6.65 -5.13
C SER A 40 18.33 6.30 -6.39
N SER A 41 17.66 6.06 -7.52
CA SER A 41 18.35 5.79 -8.79
C SER A 41 19.08 7.04 -9.29
N LEU A 42 18.46 8.22 -9.22
CA LEU A 42 19.07 9.49 -9.60
C LEU A 42 20.26 9.85 -8.70
N ALA A 43 20.21 9.51 -7.40
CA ALA A 43 21.29 9.78 -6.46
C ALA A 43 22.44 8.77 -6.51
N GLY A 44 22.28 7.65 -7.22
CA GLY A 44 23.24 6.53 -7.24
C GLY A 44 23.42 5.84 -5.87
N ARG A 45 22.52 6.09 -4.92
CA ARG A 45 22.55 5.54 -3.55
C ARG A 45 21.13 5.47 -2.98
N TRP A 46 20.94 4.67 -1.93
CA TRP A 46 19.66 4.64 -1.22
C TRP A 46 19.46 5.92 -0.40
N VAL A 47 18.49 6.75 -0.79
CA VAL A 47 18.31 8.12 -0.25
C VAL A 47 17.64 8.15 1.13
N LEU A 48 17.10 7.03 1.61
CA LEU A 48 16.39 7.00 2.90
C LEU A 48 16.66 5.71 3.68
N ILE A 49 16.24 4.58 3.13
CA ILE A 49 16.36 3.27 3.78
C ILE A 49 16.91 2.30 2.75
N ARG A 50 17.88 1.46 3.11
CA ARG A 50 18.29 0.36 2.22
C ARG A 50 17.22 -0.75 2.30
N PRO A 51 16.66 -1.21 1.17
CA PRO A 51 15.68 -2.29 1.20
C PRO A 51 16.34 -3.54 1.75
N SER A 52 15.73 -4.11 2.79
CA SER A 52 16.15 -5.34 3.44
C SER A 52 15.03 -6.37 3.33
N PRO A 53 15.33 -7.65 3.05
CA PRO A 53 14.32 -8.71 2.98
C PRO A 53 13.47 -8.78 4.24
N HIS A 54 14.07 -8.63 5.43
CA HIS A 54 13.34 -8.68 6.70
C HIS A 54 12.30 -7.55 6.81
N TRP A 55 12.67 -6.33 6.43
CA TRP A 55 11.74 -5.19 6.44
C TRP A 55 10.58 -5.39 5.45
N LEU A 56 10.87 -5.88 4.25
CA LEU A 56 9.84 -6.18 3.25
C LEU A 56 8.88 -7.27 3.74
N LEU A 57 9.38 -8.30 4.41
CA LEU A 57 8.55 -9.35 5.01
C LEU A 57 7.63 -8.81 6.09
N TRP A 58 8.13 -7.97 7.00
CA TRP A 58 7.30 -7.35 8.04
C TRP A 58 6.20 -6.46 7.45
N ILE A 59 6.55 -5.58 6.51
CA ILE A 59 5.58 -4.69 5.85
C ILE A 59 4.56 -5.50 5.06
N GLY A 60 5.01 -6.48 4.28
CA GLY A 60 4.13 -7.34 3.48
C GLY A 60 3.18 -8.17 4.35
N SER A 61 3.67 -8.72 5.45
CA SER A 61 2.85 -9.48 6.40
C SER A 61 1.81 -8.60 7.10
N GLY A 62 2.20 -7.39 7.53
CA GLY A 62 1.28 -6.44 8.13
C GLY A 62 0.20 -5.99 7.15
N TRP A 63 0.57 -5.69 5.90
CA TRP A 63 -0.37 -5.37 4.83
C TRP A 63 -1.35 -6.52 4.55
N LEU A 64 -0.85 -7.76 4.50
CA LEU A 64 -1.68 -8.94 4.28
C LEU A 64 -2.66 -9.14 5.44
N ALA A 65 -2.21 -8.97 6.68
CA ALA A 65 -3.07 -9.04 7.86
C ALA A 65 -4.20 -8.01 7.78
N ILE A 66 -3.91 -6.75 7.44
CA ILE A 66 -4.94 -5.71 7.28
C ILE A 66 -5.93 -6.08 6.17
N THR A 67 -5.44 -6.64 5.06
CA THR A 67 -6.29 -7.06 3.94
C THR A 67 -7.25 -8.18 4.36
N ILE A 68 -6.74 -9.19 5.07
CA ILE A 68 -7.55 -10.29 5.60
C ILE A 68 -8.58 -9.76 6.60
N LEU A 69 -8.18 -8.88 7.52
CA LEU A 69 -9.10 -8.29 8.50
C LEU A 69 -10.22 -7.47 7.83
N ASP A 70 -9.92 -6.69 6.79
CA ASP A 70 -10.95 -5.96 6.03
C ASP A 70 -11.93 -6.92 5.36
N TRP A 71 -11.45 -8.04 4.83
CA TRP A 71 -12.31 -9.07 4.22
C TRP A 71 -13.17 -9.79 5.25
N VAL A 72 -12.60 -10.24 6.37
CA VAL A 72 -13.36 -10.89 7.44
C VAL A 72 -14.44 -9.95 7.97
N ARG A 73 -14.12 -8.68 8.21
CA ARG A 73 -15.10 -7.67 8.63
C ARG A 73 -16.25 -7.53 7.64
N LYS A 74 -15.96 -7.51 6.33
CA LYS A 74 -16.98 -7.44 5.27
C LYS A 74 -17.81 -8.71 5.18
N LEU A 75 -17.20 -9.87 5.41
CA LEU A 75 -17.87 -11.16 5.40
C LEU A 75 -18.83 -11.32 6.58
N VAL A 76 -18.46 -10.83 7.77
CA VAL A 76 -19.29 -10.91 8.98
C VAL A 76 -20.41 -9.84 9.00
N ALA A 77 -20.20 -8.70 8.33
CA ALA A 77 -21.17 -7.62 8.25
C ALA A 77 -22.19 -7.78 7.10
N GLY A 78 -22.00 -8.77 6.22
CA GLY A 78 -22.93 -9.16 5.16
C GLY A 78 -23.78 -10.35 5.58
#